data_AF-A0A7V4M0A0-F1
#
_entry.id   AF-A0A7V4M0A0-F1
#
_cell.length_a   1.000
_cell.length_b   1.000
_cell.length_c   1.000
_cell.angle_alpha   90.00
_cell.angle_beta   90.00
_cell.angle_gamma   90.00
#
_symmetry.space_group_name_H-M   'P 1'
#
loop_
_entity.id
_entity.type
_entity.pdbx_description
1 polymer ?
#
loop_
_entity_poly.entity_id
_entity_poly.type
_entity_poly.pdbx_seq_one_letter_code
_entity_poly.pdbx_strand_id
1 'polypeptide(L)'
;MRSGLAVRGKWGGHPTGSVSLRGVDWPKVEAWRTSYAMTEVWQKAQANGDMEPFQTTIMGWWWTPTRPDQVGVNFTHIIHVDATKAEDLTRATIEGRRQAYRTIDVYRKYVPGMEKCYMVSTPNTVGIRESRRIMGEYVISEEDVKNQASFPDSTGYGSFFIDVHHIDGPGMDPSVWSPPSGFKYQIPYRALIPKGVENLLVCGRCLSCTHLALGSLRVMAQCMVTGEAAGTAAALSISEGMTPRRLAVPLLQRTLRANRGIVFEEDIVDR
;
A
#
# COMPACT_ATOMS: atom_id res chain seq x y z
N MET A 1 15.03 -24.99 22.31
CA MET A 1 13.75 -24.29 22.14
C MET A 1 13.69 -23.78 20.71
N ARG A 2 12.67 -24.12 19.91
CA ARG A 2 12.51 -23.52 18.58
C ARG A 2 12.01 -22.10 18.77
N SER A 3 12.89 -21.11 18.72
CA SER A 3 12.54 -19.69 18.65
C SER A 3 11.92 -19.42 17.27
N GLY A 4 10.66 -19.84 17.09
CA GLY A 4 9.90 -19.57 15.89
C GLY A 4 9.47 -18.11 15.88
N LEU A 5 9.82 -17.38 14.81
CA LEU A 5 9.27 -16.07 14.53
C LEU A 5 7.74 -16.20 14.45
N ALA A 6 7.02 -15.60 15.39
CA ALA A 6 5.57 -15.57 15.33
C ALA A 6 5.14 -14.66 14.18
N VAL A 7 4.48 -15.24 13.18
CA VAL A 7 3.99 -14.54 11.98
C VAL A 7 2.47 -14.51 12.01
N ARG A 8 1.87 -13.35 11.76
CA ARG A 8 0.42 -13.13 11.62
C ARG A 8 0.04 -13.02 10.15
N GLY A 9 -1.06 -13.69 9.79
CA GLY A 9 -1.75 -13.56 8.51
C GLY A 9 -1.44 -14.67 7.49
N LYS A 10 -2.49 -15.36 7.07
CA LYS A 10 -2.65 -15.98 5.75
C LYS A 10 -3.81 -15.25 5.05
N TRP A 11 -3.71 -13.93 4.94
CA TRP A 11 -4.72 -13.14 4.25
C TRP A 11 -4.33 -13.06 2.79
N GLY A 12 -5.29 -13.32 1.90
CA GLY A 12 -5.04 -13.33 0.47
C GLY A 12 -4.40 -12.02 0.06
N GLY A 13 -3.26 -12.06 -0.62
CA GLY A 13 -2.73 -10.86 -1.23
C GLY A 13 -3.67 -10.51 -2.36
N HIS A 14 -4.53 -9.50 -2.21
CA HIS A 14 -5.44 -9.02 -3.26
C HIS A 14 -4.63 -8.26 -4.29
N PRO A 15 -4.13 -8.93 -5.34
CA PRO A 15 -3.17 -8.30 -6.21
C PRO A 15 -3.88 -7.33 -7.12
N THR A 16 -3.25 -6.18 -7.33
CA THR A 16 -3.69 -5.22 -8.33
C THR A 16 -2.61 -5.08 -9.40
N GLY A 17 -3.02 -4.86 -10.63
CA GLY A 17 -2.15 -4.63 -11.78
C GLY A 17 -2.31 -3.20 -12.27
N SER A 18 -1.21 -2.48 -12.37
CA SER A 18 -1.18 -1.19 -13.06
C SER A 18 -0.83 -1.38 -14.53
N VAL A 19 -1.69 -0.92 -15.43
CA VAL A 19 -1.43 -0.93 -16.87
C VAL A 19 -0.99 0.44 -17.33
N SER A 20 -0.11 0.49 -18.33
CA SER A 20 0.17 1.73 -19.05
C SER A 20 -0.56 1.71 -20.38
N LEU A 21 -1.36 2.75 -20.61
CA LEU A 21 -2.12 2.95 -21.83
C LEU A 21 -1.58 4.16 -22.57
N ARG A 22 -1.48 4.08 -23.90
CA ARG A 22 -1.16 5.21 -24.80
C ARG A 22 -2.29 5.49 -25.76
N GLY A 23 -2.24 6.64 -26.44
CA GLY A 23 -3.33 7.08 -27.33
C GLY A 23 -4.49 7.68 -26.54
N VAL A 24 -4.18 8.30 -25.40
CA VAL A 24 -5.14 8.91 -24.48
C VAL A 24 -5.07 10.44 -24.61
N ASP A 25 -6.21 11.05 -24.87
CA ASP A 25 -6.43 12.49 -24.76
C ASP A 25 -6.76 12.81 -23.29
N TRP A 26 -5.71 12.97 -22.48
CA TRP A 26 -5.87 13.18 -21.04
C TRP A 26 -6.67 14.43 -20.67
N PRO A 27 -6.46 15.61 -21.30
CA PRO A 27 -7.29 16.78 -21.03
C PRO A 27 -8.79 16.51 -21.19
N LYS A 28 -9.18 15.74 -22.22
CA LYS A 28 -10.56 15.33 -22.43
C LYS A 28 -11.06 14.37 -21.35
N VAL A 29 -10.26 13.37 -20.96
CA VAL A 29 -10.59 12.44 -19.86
C VAL A 29 -10.78 13.21 -18.54
N GLU A 30 -9.87 14.13 -18.24
CA GLU A 30 -9.87 14.93 -17.03
C GLU A 30 -11.05 15.89 -16.95
N ALA A 31 -11.40 16.54 -18.06
CA ALA A 31 -12.58 17.42 -18.12
C ALA A 31 -13.89 16.64 -17.99
N TRP A 32 -13.95 15.40 -18.49
CA TRP A 32 -15.17 14.59 -18.46
C TRP A 32 -15.36 13.85 -17.12
N ARG A 33 -14.30 13.40 -16.45
CA ARG A 33 -14.42 12.59 -15.24
C ARG A 33 -15.02 13.41 -14.08
N THR A 34 -16.14 12.96 -13.55
CA THR A 34 -16.83 13.61 -12.41
C THR A 34 -16.42 13.03 -11.06
N SER A 35 -15.88 11.82 -11.04
CA SER A 35 -15.38 11.14 -9.85
C SER A 35 -14.05 10.45 -10.11
N TYR A 36 -13.28 10.23 -9.06
CA TYR A 36 -12.04 9.47 -9.15
C TYR A 36 -12.30 8.00 -9.52
N ALA A 37 -13.31 7.39 -8.89
CA ALA A 37 -13.64 5.96 -8.97
C ALA A 37 -14.27 5.54 -10.33
N MET A 38 -14.96 6.47 -10.99
CA MET A 38 -15.68 6.22 -12.25
C MET A 38 -16.66 5.05 -12.19
N THR A 39 -17.27 4.80 -11.02
CA THR A 39 -18.13 3.65 -10.73
C THR A 39 -19.23 3.44 -11.78
N GLU A 40 -19.86 4.52 -12.24
CA GLU A 40 -20.94 4.49 -13.23
C GLU A 40 -20.51 3.87 -14.57
N VAL A 41 -19.26 4.08 -14.99
CA VAL A 41 -18.70 3.48 -16.23
C VAL A 41 -18.67 1.98 -16.12
N TRP A 42 -18.14 1.47 -15.01
CA TRP A 42 -17.95 0.05 -14.77
C TRP A 42 -19.29 -0.66 -14.63
N GLN A 43 -20.22 -0.07 -13.88
CA GLN A 43 -21.58 -0.57 -13.74
C GLN A 43 -22.32 -0.63 -15.08
N LYS A 44 -22.21 0.43 -15.90
CA LYS A 44 -22.84 0.47 -17.23
C LYS A 44 -22.25 -0.59 -18.17
N ALA A 45 -20.93 -0.74 -18.18
CA ALA A 45 -20.27 -1.76 -18.99
C ALA A 45 -20.69 -3.19 -18.58
N GLN A 46 -20.82 -3.44 -17.27
CA GLN A 46 -21.30 -4.72 -16.75
C GLN A 46 -22.77 -4.98 -17.09
N ALA A 47 -23.64 -3.98 -16.90
CA ALA A 47 -25.06 -4.08 -17.22
C ALA A 47 -25.31 -4.38 -18.71
N ASN A 48 -24.45 -3.87 -19.59
CA ASN A 48 -24.51 -4.12 -21.03
C ASN A 48 -23.82 -5.42 -21.47
N GLY A 49 -23.19 -6.17 -20.55
CA GLY A 49 -22.46 -7.39 -20.85
C GLY A 49 -21.09 -7.17 -21.52
N ASP A 50 -20.58 -5.93 -21.55
CA ASP A 50 -19.28 -5.61 -22.15
C ASP A 50 -18.10 -5.90 -21.18
N MET A 51 -18.37 -6.08 -19.89
CA MET A 51 -17.36 -6.37 -18.88
C MET A 51 -17.90 -7.34 -17.83
N GLU A 52 -17.09 -8.33 -17.46
CA GLU A 52 -17.37 -9.19 -16.30
C GLU A 52 -17.26 -8.38 -14.98
N PRO A 53 -18.00 -8.74 -13.92
CA PRO A 53 -18.06 -7.96 -12.68
C PRO A 53 -16.86 -8.20 -11.73
N PHE A 54 -15.64 -8.31 -12.28
CA PHE A 54 -14.43 -8.50 -11.47
C PHE A 54 -13.95 -7.22 -10.77
N GLN A 55 -14.43 -6.04 -11.20
CA GLN A 55 -14.07 -4.75 -10.62
C GLN A 55 -15.20 -3.74 -10.76
N THR A 56 -15.42 -2.92 -9.73
CA THR A 56 -16.46 -1.88 -9.67
C THR A 56 -15.91 -0.47 -9.54
N THR A 57 -14.61 -0.32 -9.33
CA THR A 57 -13.98 1.00 -9.13
C THR A 57 -12.55 1.02 -9.65
N ILE A 58 -12.12 2.19 -10.12
CA ILE A 58 -10.72 2.43 -10.44
C ILE A 58 -9.96 2.93 -9.20
N MET A 59 -8.76 2.41 -9.02
CA MET A 59 -7.94 2.62 -7.82
C MET A 59 -6.82 3.64 -8.03
N GLY A 60 -6.59 4.06 -9.26
CA GLY A 60 -5.39 4.83 -9.61
C GLY A 60 -5.39 5.32 -11.04
N TRP A 61 -5.10 6.61 -11.22
CA TRP A 61 -4.67 7.20 -12.49
C TRP A 61 -3.33 7.89 -12.28
N TRP A 62 -2.38 7.68 -13.19
CA TRP A 62 -1.04 8.23 -13.13
C TRP A 62 -0.71 8.86 -14.48
N TRP A 63 -1.06 10.13 -14.65
CA TRP A 63 -0.71 10.91 -15.82
C TRP A 63 0.40 11.91 -15.46
N THR A 64 1.27 12.20 -16.43
CA THR A 64 2.33 13.20 -16.28
C THR A 64 2.46 14.01 -17.56
N PRO A 65 2.68 15.35 -17.46
CA PRO A 65 2.85 16.20 -18.63
C PRO A 65 4.07 15.82 -19.48
N THR A 66 5.05 15.11 -18.93
CA THR A 66 6.23 14.63 -19.66
C THR A 66 5.91 13.49 -20.65
N ARG A 67 4.76 12.83 -20.52
CA ARG A 67 4.24 11.81 -21.45
C ARG A 67 2.75 12.04 -21.66
N PRO A 68 2.38 13.11 -22.38
CA PRO A 68 1.01 13.61 -22.38
C PRO A 68 -0.01 12.64 -23.01
N ASP A 69 0.45 11.73 -23.88
CA ASP A 69 -0.36 10.72 -24.55
C ASP A 69 -0.45 9.39 -23.79
N GLN A 70 0.17 9.28 -22.60
CA GLN A 70 0.24 8.08 -21.78
C GLN A 70 -0.42 8.28 -20.43
N VAL A 71 -1.18 7.28 -19.98
CA VAL A 71 -1.70 7.21 -18.62
C VAL A 71 -1.47 5.84 -18.00
N GLY A 72 -1.02 5.82 -16.75
CA GLY A 72 -1.04 4.62 -15.93
C GLY A 72 -2.40 4.44 -15.27
N VAL A 73 -2.94 3.23 -15.26
CA VAL A 73 -4.24 2.93 -14.66
C VAL A 73 -4.15 1.73 -13.73
N ASN A 74 -4.69 1.85 -12.53
CA ASN A 74 -4.81 0.76 -11.57
C ASN A 74 -6.27 0.33 -11.45
N PHE A 75 -6.61 -0.83 -12.01
CA PHE A 75 -8.01 -1.26 -12.11
C PHE A 75 -8.21 -2.74 -11.80
N THR A 76 -7.35 -3.64 -12.27
CA THR A 76 -7.58 -5.07 -12.09
C THR A 76 -7.55 -5.48 -10.63
N HIS A 77 -8.40 -6.43 -10.25
CA HIS A 77 -8.48 -6.95 -8.90
C HIS A 77 -8.64 -8.45 -8.93
N ILE A 78 -7.70 -9.15 -8.29
CA ILE A 78 -7.71 -10.60 -8.21
C ILE A 78 -7.90 -10.96 -6.73
N ILE A 79 -8.84 -11.85 -6.47
CA ILE A 79 -9.21 -12.27 -5.12
C ILE A 79 -8.82 -13.73 -4.87
N HIS A 80 -8.84 -14.14 -3.60
CA HIS A 80 -8.47 -15.49 -3.16
C HIS A 80 -7.05 -15.95 -3.58
N VAL A 81 -6.06 -15.07 -3.48
CA VAL A 81 -4.66 -15.34 -3.84
C VAL A 81 -3.80 -15.43 -2.59
N ASP A 82 -3.22 -16.59 -2.27
CA ASP A 82 -2.19 -16.68 -1.24
C ASP A 82 -0.84 -16.23 -1.81
N ALA A 83 -0.37 -15.06 -1.39
CA ALA A 83 0.90 -14.48 -1.82
C ALA A 83 2.14 -15.33 -1.46
N THR A 84 1.95 -16.41 -0.69
CA THR A 84 3.00 -17.32 -0.26
C THR A 84 3.06 -18.62 -1.06
N LYS A 85 2.18 -18.78 -2.05
CA LYS A 85 2.13 -19.93 -2.96
C LYS A 85 2.43 -19.50 -4.39
N ALA A 86 3.35 -20.19 -5.05
CA ALA A 86 3.77 -19.84 -6.42
C ALA A 86 2.65 -20.05 -7.44
N GLU A 87 1.80 -21.07 -7.23
CA GLU A 87 0.67 -21.42 -8.07
C GLU A 87 -0.38 -20.31 -8.06
N ASP A 88 -0.68 -19.77 -6.87
CA ASP A 88 -1.64 -18.67 -6.71
C ASP A 88 -1.12 -17.39 -7.37
N LEU A 89 0.17 -17.07 -7.23
CA LEU A 89 0.80 -15.94 -7.92
C LEU A 89 0.78 -16.10 -9.44
N THR A 90 0.99 -17.31 -9.94
CA THR A 90 0.93 -17.63 -11.38
C THR A 90 -0.47 -17.42 -11.91
N ARG A 91 -1.48 -18.04 -11.26
CA ARG A 91 -2.90 -17.86 -11.61
C ARG A 91 -3.31 -16.40 -11.57
N ALA A 92 -2.91 -15.68 -10.52
CA ALA A 92 -3.22 -14.26 -10.38
C ALA A 92 -2.60 -13.41 -11.48
N THR A 93 -1.40 -13.76 -11.91
CA THR A 93 -0.71 -13.06 -12.99
C THR A 93 -1.42 -13.27 -14.34
N ILE A 94 -1.86 -14.50 -14.62
CA ILE A 94 -2.64 -14.81 -15.83
C ILE A 94 -3.98 -14.06 -15.80
N GLU A 95 -4.71 -14.15 -14.69
CA GLU A 95 -6.02 -13.51 -14.55
C GLU A 95 -5.92 -11.98 -14.60
N GLY A 96 -4.93 -11.38 -13.91
CA GLY A 96 -4.72 -9.94 -13.96
C GLY A 96 -4.42 -9.43 -15.37
N ARG A 97 -3.66 -10.19 -16.17
CA ARG A 97 -3.45 -9.84 -17.58
C ARG A 97 -4.74 -9.98 -18.38
N ARG A 98 -5.52 -11.04 -18.20
CA ARG A 98 -6.82 -11.22 -18.85
C ARG A 98 -7.74 -10.03 -18.57
N GLN A 99 -7.90 -9.65 -17.30
CA GLN A 99 -8.69 -8.48 -16.90
C GLN A 99 -8.17 -7.19 -17.55
N ALA A 100 -6.84 -6.95 -17.49
CA ALA A 100 -6.22 -5.78 -18.10
C ALA A 100 -6.54 -5.65 -19.60
N TYR A 101 -6.41 -6.74 -20.38
CA TYR A 101 -6.76 -6.74 -21.80
C TYR A 101 -8.25 -6.47 -22.02
N ARG A 102 -9.13 -7.08 -21.21
CA ARG A 102 -10.58 -6.88 -21.32
C ARG A 102 -11.01 -5.43 -21.03
N THR A 103 -10.35 -4.76 -20.09
CA THR A 103 -10.72 -3.37 -19.74
C THR A 103 -10.38 -2.37 -20.86
N ILE A 104 -9.46 -2.69 -21.79
CA ILE A 104 -9.11 -1.79 -22.90
C ILE A 104 -10.34 -1.47 -23.76
N ASP A 105 -11.14 -2.47 -24.08
CA ASP A 105 -12.34 -2.28 -24.91
C ASP A 105 -13.40 -1.45 -24.17
N VAL A 106 -13.47 -1.59 -22.85
CA VAL A 106 -14.32 -0.77 -21.99
C VAL A 106 -13.85 0.69 -22.00
N TYR A 107 -12.54 0.95 -21.84
CA TYR A 107 -12.00 2.32 -21.94
C TYR A 107 -12.35 2.97 -23.28
N ARG A 108 -12.14 2.26 -24.39
CA ARG A 108 -12.42 2.77 -25.74
C ARG A 108 -13.89 3.09 -25.97
N LYS A 109 -14.78 2.26 -25.42
CA LYS A 109 -16.24 2.38 -25.63
C LYS A 109 -16.91 3.39 -24.70
N TYR A 110 -16.40 3.53 -23.47
CA TYR A 110 -17.11 4.25 -22.41
C TYR A 110 -16.38 5.47 -21.85
N VAL A 111 -15.08 5.66 -22.14
CA VAL A 111 -14.29 6.76 -21.58
C VAL A 111 -13.91 7.76 -22.68
N PRO A 112 -14.55 8.93 -22.74
CA PRO A 112 -14.20 10.00 -23.67
C PRO A 112 -12.71 10.38 -23.56
N GLY A 113 -12.03 10.41 -24.70
CA GLY A 113 -10.58 10.65 -24.77
C GLY A 113 -9.74 9.38 -24.76
N MET A 114 -10.33 8.20 -24.54
CA MET A 114 -9.65 6.90 -24.61
C MET A 114 -10.07 6.04 -25.80
N GLU A 115 -10.79 6.60 -26.77
CA GLU A 115 -11.34 5.87 -27.92
C GLU A 115 -10.25 5.16 -28.75
N LYS A 116 -9.03 5.71 -28.74
CA LYS A 116 -7.86 5.19 -29.45
C LYS A 116 -6.83 4.57 -28.51
N CYS A 117 -7.16 4.36 -27.24
CA CYS A 117 -6.17 3.90 -26.28
C CYS A 117 -5.70 2.47 -26.61
N TYR A 118 -4.45 2.15 -26.32
CA TYR A 118 -3.91 0.79 -26.43
C TYR A 118 -2.90 0.53 -25.32
N MET A 119 -2.75 -0.74 -24.96
CA MET A 119 -1.85 -1.12 -23.88
C MET A 119 -0.39 -1.14 -24.34
N VAL A 120 0.45 -0.45 -23.58
CA VAL A 120 1.91 -0.40 -23.77
C VAL A 120 2.59 -1.46 -22.93
N SER A 121 2.18 -1.59 -21.67
CA SER A 121 2.80 -2.51 -20.74
C SER A 121 1.86 -2.92 -19.60
N THR A 122 2.11 -4.13 -19.11
CA THR A 122 1.59 -4.65 -17.83
C THR A 122 2.78 -4.80 -16.87
N PRO A 123 2.55 -4.89 -15.55
CA PRO A 123 3.66 -5.11 -14.64
C PRO A 123 4.16 -6.56 -14.79
N ASN A 124 5.45 -6.78 -14.50
CA ASN A 124 6.06 -8.10 -14.60
C ASN A 124 5.47 -9.09 -13.57
N THR A 125 5.09 -8.56 -12.41
CA THR A 125 4.49 -9.30 -11.29
C THR A 125 3.21 -8.64 -10.83
N VAL A 126 2.33 -9.42 -10.20
CA VAL A 126 1.13 -8.89 -9.57
C VAL A 126 1.46 -8.11 -8.29
N GLY A 127 0.77 -6.99 -8.07
CA GLY A 127 1.02 -6.11 -6.94
C GLY A 127 0.40 -6.65 -5.65
N ILE A 128 1.16 -7.38 -4.83
CA ILE A 128 0.71 -7.94 -3.55
C ILE A 128 0.45 -6.82 -2.52
N ARG A 129 -0.81 -6.73 -2.06
CA ARG A 129 -1.25 -5.75 -1.05
C ARG A 129 -0.96 -6.18 0.37
N GLU A 130 -1.12 -7.47 0.67
CA GLU A 130 -0.92 -8.03 1.99
C GLU A 130 -0.26 -9.42 1.91
N SER A 131 0.56 -9.72 2.92
CA SER A 131 1.14 -11.04 3.15
C SER A 131 1.50 -11.17 4.63
N ARG A 132 2.43 -12.08 4.95
CA ARG A 132 2.95 -12.34 6.29
C ARG A 132 3.48 -11.08 6.97
N ARG A 133 3.06 -10.86 8.21
CA ARG A 133 3.58 -9.85 9.13
C ARG A 133 4.17 -10.49 10.37
N ILE A 134 5.14 -9.85 10.99
CA ILE A 134 5.61 -10.31 12.30
C ILE A 134 4.59 -10.00 13.40
N MET A 135 4.66 -10.78 14.48
CA MET A 135 4.16 -10.36 15.79
C MET A 135 5.29 -9.63 16.52
N GLY A 136 5.22 -8.31 16.49
CA GLY A 136 6.15 -7.44 17.21
C GLY A 136 5.81 -7.30 18.70
N GLU A 137 6.68 -6.63 19.45
CA GLU A 137 6.43 -6.27 20.85
C GLU A 137 5.17 -5.41 20.99
N TYR A 138 4.87 -4.61 19.98
CA TYR A 138 3.60 -3.90 19.82
C TYR A 138 2.95 -4.22 18.49
N VAL A 139 1.61 -4.23 18.46
CA VAL A 139 0.82 -4.43 17.24
C VAL A 139 0.00 -3.17 17.02
N ILE A 140 0.36 -2.38 16.01
CA ILE A 140 -0.38 -1.16 15.68
C ILE A 140 -1.78 -1.54 15.21
N SER A 141 -2.80 -0.97 15.83
CA SER A 141 -4.21 -1.24 15.56
C SER A 141 -4.83 -0.19 14.63
N GLU A 142 -6.05 -0.46 14.15
CA GLU A 142 -6.78 0.56 13.39
C GLU A 142 -7.15 1.76 14.28
N GLU A 143 -7.35 1.52 15.58
CA GLU A 143 -7.71 2.54 16.56
C GLU A 143 -6.54 3.47 16.77
N ASP A 144 -5.31 2.95 16.84
CA ASP A 144 -4.10 3.77 16.91
C ASP A 144 -3.97 4.69 15.69
N VAL A 145 -4.28 4.16 14.50
CA VAL A 145 -4.31 4.93 13.25
C VAL A 145 -5.40 6.00 13.33
N LYS A 146 -6.67 5.61 13.52
CA LYS A 146 -7.83 6.50 13.51
C LYS A 146 -7.76 7.59 14.59
N ASN A 147 -7.20 7.28 15.76
CA ASN A 147 -7.05 8.19 16.89
C ASN A 147 -5.75 9.00 16.86
N GLN A 148 -4.95 8.92 15.78
CA GLN A 148 -3.70 9.69 15.64
C GLN A 148 -2.74 9.45 16.80
N ALA A 149 -2.58 8.18 17.20
CA ALA A 149 -1.84 7.81 18.40
C ALA A 149 -0.40 8.35 18.37
N SER A 150 0.03 8.79 19.56
CA SER A 150 1.40 9.22 19.84
C SER A 150 2.10 8.18 20.70
N PHE A 151 3.40 8.00 20.45
CA PHE A 151 4.23 6.98 21.08
C PHE A 151 5.54 7.60 21.56
N PRO A 152 5.94 7.38 22.84
CA PRO A 152 7.20 7.91 23.36
C PRO A 152 8.42 7.33 22.62
N ASP A 153 8.26 6.15 22.03
CA ASP A 153 9.23 5.45 21.21
C ASP A 153 8.95 5.57 19.71
N SER A 154 8.34 6.68 19.27
CA SER A 154 8.11 6.98 17.84
C SER A 154 9.41 6.91 17.03
N THR A 155 9.29 6.37 15.82
CA THR A 155 10.31 6.37 14.77
C THR A 155 10.00 7.36 13.65
N GLY A 156 8.83 8.00 13.71
CA GLY A 156 8.33 8.92 12.70
C GLY A 156 6.82 8.77 12.49
N TYR A 157 6.32 9.47 11.48
CA TYR A 157 4.89 9.54 11.20
C TYR A 157 4.45 8.70 9.99
N GLY A 158 3.24 8.16 10.08
CA GLY A 158 2.45 7.77 8.93
C GLY A 158 1.32 8.75 8.69
N SER A 159 1.00 8.98 7.41
CA SER A 159 -0.14 9.81 6.98
C SER A 159 -0.71 9.22 5.70
N PHE A 160 -1.62 8.25 5.85
CA PHE A 160 -2.37 7.68 4.75
C PHE A 160 -3.71 7.15 5.27
N PHE A 161 -4.72 7.15 4.43
CA PHE A 161 -6.03 6.60 4.76
C PHE A 161 -5.97 5.07 4.90
N ILE A 162 -7.02 4.45 5.43
CA ILE A 162 -7.08 2.98 5.49
C ILE A 162 -7.57 2.46 4.13
N ASP A 163 -6.62 2.00 3.31
CA ASP A 163 -6.83 1.48 1.95
C ASP A 163 -6.93 -0.05 1.94
N VAL A 164 -8.16 -0.57 2.08
CA VAL A 164 -8.45 -2.00 2.17
C VAL A 164 -9.31 -2.43 0.98
N HIS A 165 -8.88 -3.50 0.31
CA HIS A 165 -9.56 -4.06 -0.85
C HIS A 165 -10.41 -5.26 -0.44
N HIS A 166 -11.53 -5.44 -1.12
CA HIS A 166 -12.49 -6.49 -0.77
C HIS A 166 -11.88 -7.87 -0.98
N ILE A 167 -12.00 -8.75 0.02
CA ILE A 167 -11.28 -10.04 -0.05
C ILE A 167 -12.02 -11.11 -0.85
N ASP A 168 -13.35 -11.02 -0.86
CA ASP A 168 -14.27 -11.97 -1.48
C ASP A 168 -15.17 -11.35 -2.55
N GLY A 169 -14.77 -10.21 -3.13
CA GLY A 169 -15.63 -9.43 -4.02
C GLY A 169 -14.89 -8.33 -4.80
N PRO A 170 -15.57 -7.65 -5.74
CA PRO A 170 -14.97 -6.57 -6.51
C PRO A 170 -14.82 -5.30 -5.67
N GLY A 171 -13.84 -4.47 -6.02
CA GLY A 171 -13.69 -3.13 -5.45
C GLY A 171 -13.10 -3.06 -4.05
N MET A 172 -13.48 -1.99 -3.35
CA MET A 172 -12.97 -1.65 -2.01
C MET A 172 -13.80 -2.31 -0.92
N ASP A 173 -13.15 -2.60 0.20
CA ASP A 173 -13.83 -3.10 1.39
C ASP A 173 -14.62 -1.98 2.10
N PRO A 174 -15.78 -2.26 2.71
CA PRO A 174 -16.53 -1.25 3.49
C PRO A 174 -15.75 -0.64 4.66
N SER A 175 -14.68 -1.28 5.12
CA SER A 175 -13.79 -0.78 6.18
C SER A 175 -12.82 0.32 5.72
N VAL A 176 -12.81 0.69 4.43
CA VAL A 176 -12.06 1.86 3.97
C VAL A 176 -12.45 3.09 4.77
N TRP A 177 -11.44 3.82 5.23
CA TRP A 177 -11.65 5.01 6.05
C TRP A 177 -10.74 6.14 5.59
N SER A 178 -11.35 7.28 5.26
CA SER A 178 -10.68 8.51 4.82
C SER A 178 -10.59 9.51 5.97
N PRO A 179 -9.38 9.91 6.38
CA PRO A 179 -9.18 10.92 7.41
C PRO A 179 -9.36 12.35 6.87
N PRO A 180 -9.53 13.35 7.76
CA PRO A 180 -9.42 14.76 7.39
C PRO A 180 -7.99 15.14 6.98
N SER A 181 -7.84 16.32 6.36
CA SER A 181 -6.53 16.87 6.02
C SER A 181 -5.67 17.10 7.28
N GLY A 182 -4.35 16.93 7.15
CA GLY A 182 -3.40 17.05 8.26
C GLY A 182 -3.30 15.83 9.18
N PHE A 183 -4.09 14.78 8.91
CA PHE A 183 -4.08 13.53 9.67
C PHE A 183 -2.72 12.85 9.68
N LYS A 184 -2.27 12.42 10.85
CA LYS A 184 -1.03 11.67 11.02
C LYS A 184 -1.03 10.86 12.33
N TYR A 185 -0.28 9.78 12.36
CA TYR A 185 -0.09 8.95 13.55
C TYR A 185 1.39 8.58 13.67
N GLN A 186 1.87 8.32 14.87
CA GLN A 186 3.25 7.90 15.10
C GLN A 186 3.41 6.39 14.92
N ILE A 187 4.61 5.96 14.49
CA ILE A 187 4.96 4.55 14.32
C ILE A 187 5.96 4.17 15.43
N PRO A 188 5.58 3.34 16.42
CA PRO A 188 6.45 3.01 17.55
C PRO A 188 7.55 2.03 17.16
N TYR A 189 8.77 2.25 17.65
CA TYR A 189 9.95 1.42 17.39
C TYR A 189 9.72 -0.06 17.76
N ARG A 190 9.02 -0.31 18.87
CA ARG A 190 8.66 -1.67 19.32
C ARG A 190 7.75 -2.45 18.33
N ALA A 191 7.12 -1.80 17.34
CA ALA A 191 6.41 -2.51 16.27
C ALA A 191 7.37 -3.15 15.23
N LEU A 192 8.64 -2.73 15.23
CA LEU A 192 9.69 -3.27 14.35
C LEU A 192 10.43 -4.44 15.00
N ILE A 193 10.27 -4.65 16.32
CA ILE A 193 10.96 -5.66 17.12
C ILE A 193 10.08 -6.93 17.22
N PRO A 194 10.46 -8.06 16.59
CA PRO A 194 9.69 -9.30 16.71
C PRO A 194 9.70 -9.85 18.14
N LYS A 195 8.60 -10.48 18.57
CA LYS A 195 8.56 -11.21 19.85
C LYS A 195 9.40 -12.50 19.76
N GLY A 196 10.21 -12.75 20.78
CA GLY A 196 10.93 -14.03 20.95
C GLY A 196 12.14 -14.24 20.02
N VAL A 197 12.57 -13.21 19.29
CA VAL A 197 13.74 -13.26 18.41
C VAL A 197 14.63 -12.04 18.70
N GLU A 198 15.91 -12.29 19.01
CA GLU A 198 16.91 -11.23 19.17
C GLU A 198 17.62 -10.94 17.84
N ASN A 199 18.26 -9.77 17.73
CA ASN A 199 19.08 -9.37 16.58
C ASN A 199 18.34 -9.38 15.23
N LEU A 200 17.03 -9.15 15.25
CA LEU A 200 16.20 -9.04 14.06
C LEU A 200 15.32 -7.79 14.17
N LEU A 201 15.35 -6.97 13.12
CA LEU A 201 14.43 -5.84 12.90
C LEU A 201 13.61 -6.11 11.65
N VAL A 202 12.33 -5.77 11.68
CA VAL A 202 11.42 -5.91 10.53
C VAL A 202 10.70 -4.61 10.28
N CYS A 203 10.75 -4.13 9.04
CA CYS A 203 10.17 -2.84 8.61
C CYS A 203 9.38 -2.99 7.31
N GLY A 204 8.69 -1.93 6.90
CA GLY A 204 7.86 -1.93 5.71
C GLY A 204 6.65 -2.86 5.82
N ARG A 205 6.23 -3.47 4.69
CA ARG A 205 4.95 -4.20 4.59
C ARG A 205 4.77 -5.39 5.55
N CYS A 206 5.86 -5.88 6.16
CA CYS A 206 5.85 -7.00 7.11
C CYS A 206 5.90 -6.57 8.58
N LEU A 207 5.82 -5.27 8.88
CA LEU A 207 5.82 -4.73 10.24
C LEU A 207 4.61 -5.23 11.07
N SER A 208 4.71 -5.12 12.39
CA SER A 208 3.68 -5.59 13.33
C SER A 208 2.45 -4.68 13.41
N CYS A 209 1.38 -5.04 12.70
CA CYS A 209 0.11 -4.32 12.75
C CYS A 209 -1.10 -5.22 12.45
N THR A 210 -2.30 -4.74 12.77
CA THR A 210 -3.57 -5.38 12.37
C THR A 210 -3.76 -5.31 10.85
N HIS A 211 -4.72 -6.08 10.34
CA HIS A 211 -5.11 -6.06 8.92
C HIS A 211 -5.50 -4.64 8.45
N LEU A 212 -6.40 -3.99 9.19
CA LEU A 212 -6.88 -2.66 8.82
C LEU A 212 -5.80 -1.57 8.97
N ALA A 213 -4.99 -1.63 10.03
CA ALA A 213 -3.86 -0.70 10.17
C ALA A 213 -2.84 -0.84 9.02
N LEU A 214 -2.63 -2.06 8.51
CA LEU A 214 -1.73 -2.28 7.38
C LEU A 214 -2.18 -1.50 6.14
N GLY A 215 -3.48 -1.30 5.93
CA GLY A 215 -4.03 -0.50 4.83
C GLY A 215 -3.41 0.90 4.75
N SER A 216 -3.08 1.50 5.91
CA SER A 216 -2.39 2.79 5.99
C SER A 216 -0.86 2.65 6.03
N LEU A 217 -0.34 1.64 6.74
CA LEU A 217 1.08 1.48 7.03
C LEU A 217 1.91 0.90 5.88
N ARG A 218 1.28 0.20 4.91
CA ARG A 218 2.00 -0.53 3.84
C ARG A 218 2.49 0.34 2.69
N VAL A 219 2.12 1.62 2.64
CA VAL A 219 2.45 2.49 1.51
C VAL A 219 3.88 3.03 1.62
N MET A 220 4.41 3.56 0.51
CA MET A 220 5.84 3.79 0.34
C MET A 220 6.44 4.71 1.40
N ALA A 221 5.77 5.79 1.79
CA ALA A 221 6.28 6.75 2.76
C ALA A 221 6.55 6.10 4.13
N GLN A 222 5.58 5.35 4.66
CA GLN A 222 5.67 4.63 5.93
C GLN A 222 6.70 3.51 5.88
N CYS A 223 6.82 2.84 4.71
CA CYS A 223 7.88 1.87 4.49
C CYS A 223 9.27 2.52 4.52
N MET A 224 9.43 3.72 3.96
CA MET A 224 10.69 4.47 4.04
C MET A 224 10.99 4.89 5.48
N VAL A 225 10.02 5.43 6.21
CA VAL A 225 10.16 5.83 7.63
C VAL A 225 10.62 4.65 8.48
N THR A 226 9.92 3.50 8.39
CA THR A 226 10.29 2.31 9.17
C THR A 226 11.60 1.68 8.69
N GLY A 227 11.94 1.80 7.41
CA GLY A 227 13.20 1.33 6.85
C GLY A 227 14.40 2.13 7.36
N GLU A 228 14.29 3.46 7.37
CA GLU A 228 15.32 4.35 7.92
C GLU A 228 15.53 4.08 9.41
N ALA A 229 14.43 3.95 10.17
CA ALA A 229 14.47 3.63 11.58
C ALA A 229 15.15 2.28 11.85
N ALA A 230 14.78 1.23 11.11
CA ALA A 230 15.40 -0.09 11.26
C ALA A 230 16.89 -0.08 10.91
N GLY A 231 17.28 0.56 9.80
CA GLY A 231 18.68 0.65 9.38
C GLY A 231 19.54 1.41 10.40
N THR A 232 19.04 2.57 10.86
CA THR A 232 19.70 3.39 11.89
C THR A 232 19.82 2.63 13.20
N ALA A 233 18.76 1.97 13.63
CA ALA A 233 18.76 1.18 14.86
C ALA A 233 19.74 0.00 14.78
N ALA A 234 19.84 -0.68 13.63
CA ALA A 234 20.80 -1.76 13.44
C ALA A 234 22.25 -1.26 13.57
N ALA A 235 22.58 -0.13 12.93
CA ALA A 235 23.91 0.47 13.00
C ALA A 235 24.27 0.89 14.44
N LEU A 236 23.35 1.56 15.14
CA LEU A 236 23.54 1.95 16.55
C LEU A 236 23.66 0.74 17.49
N SER A 237 22.89 -0.32 17.24
CA SER A 237 22.96 -1.55 18.03
C SER A 237 24.35 -2.18 17.95
N ILE A 238 24.96 -2.19 16.76
CA ILE A 238 26.33 -2.68 16.56
C ILE A 238 27.33 -1.77 17.27
N SER A 239 27.22 -0.44 17.13
CA SER A 239 28.19 0.49 17.74
C SER A 239 28.15 0.46 19.27
N GLU A 240 26.97 0.28 19.85
CA GLU A 240 26.76 0.23 21.30
C GLU A 240 26.91 -1.18 21.89
N GLY A 241 27.19 -2.19 21.06
CA GLY A 241 27.36 -3.58 21.51
C GLY A 241 26.11 -4.19 22.15
N MET A 242 24.92 -3.80 21.67
CA MET A 242 23.63 -4.24 22.22
C MET A 242 22.69 -4.79 21.14
N THR A 243 21.66 -5.52 21.54
CA THR A 243 20.64 -6.00 20.58
C THR A 243 19.67 -4.87 20.23
N PRO A 244 18.99 -4.91 19.07
CA PRO A 244 17.99 -3.90 18.71
C PRO A 244 16.88 -3.69 19.75
N ARG A 245 16.51 -4.76 20.48
CA ARG A 245 15.52 -4.69 21.57
C ARG A 245 16.02 -3.87 22.77
N ARG A 246 17.34 -3.89 23.01
CA ARG A 246 17.98 -3.18 24.12
C ARG A 246 18.42 -1.75 23.75
N LEU A 247 18.28 -1.36 22.49
CA LEU A 247 18.66 -0.04 22.01
C LEU A 247 17.87 1.05 22.75
N ALA A 248 18.59 2.03 23.28
CA ALA A 248 17.98 3.22 23.88
C ALA A 248 17.27 4.03 22.80
N VAL A 249 15.94 4.02 22.79
CA VAL A 249 15.14 4.73 21.78
C VAL A 249 15.45 6.23 21.68
N PRO A 250 15.74 6.97 22.77
CA PRO A 250 16.18 8.36 22.66
C PRO A 250 17.45 8.56 21.82
N LEU A 251 18.38 7.59 21.80
CA LEU A 251 19.56 7.64 20.93
C LEU A 251 19.13 7.53 19.47
N LEU A 252 18.30 6.53 19.14
CA LEU A 252 17.74 6.35 17.80
C LEU A 252 17.02 7.61 17.31
N GLN A 253 16.12 8.17 18.13
CA GLN A 253 15.35 9.36 17.78
C GLN A 253 16.24 10.56 17.50
N ARG A 254 17.27 10.82 18.34
CA ARG A 254 18.25 11.89 18.07
C ARG A 254 19.00 11.67 16.76
N THR A 255 19.41 10.45 16.46
CA THR A 255 20.11 10.14 15.21
C THR A 255 19.20 10.32 13.99
N LEU A 256 17.95 9.87 14.05
CA LEU A 256 16.97 10.10 12.98
C LEU A 256 16.74 11.59 12.73
N ARG A 257 16.55 12.38 13.79
CA ARG A 257 16.38 13.83 13.69
C ARG A 257 17.62 14.52 13.10
N ALA A 258 18.82 14.11 13.50
CA ALA A 258 20.07 14.62 12.93
C ALA A 258 20.18 14.35 11.41
N ASN A 259 19.57 13.25 10.94
CA ASN A 259 19.47 12.90 9.52
C ASN A 259 18.26 13.56 8.81
N ARG A 260 17.58 14.52 9.46
CA ARG A 260 16.37 15.21 8.98
C ARG A 260 15.13 14.32 8.89
N GLY A 261 15.10 13.21 9.63
CA GLY A 261 13.90 12.44 9.86
C GLY A 261 12.88 13.21 10.70
N ILE A 262 11.59 13.10 10.36
CA ILE A 262 10.48 13.73 11.08
C ILE A 262 9.99 12.75 12.15
N VAL A 263 10.45 12.91 13.39
CA VAL A 263 10.15 12.00 14.50
C VAL A 263 9.03 12.55 15.39
N PHE A 264 9.05 13.86 15.63
CA PHE A 264 8.11 14.61 16.45
C PHE A 264 7.47 15.77 15.68
N GLU A 265 6.43 16.36 16.25
CA GLU A 265 5.69 17.49 15.63
C GLU A 265 6.62 18.67 15.31
N GLU A 266 7.54 18.98 16.23
CA GLU A 266 8.54 20.05 16.09
C GLU A 266 9.53 19.84 14.92
N ASP A 267 9.62 18.63 14.36
CA ASP A 267 10.46 18.34 13.20
C ASP A 267 9.75 18.66 11.86
N ILE A 268 8.44 18.91 11.90
CA ILE A 268 7.66 19.32 10.73
C ILE A 268 7.94 20.80 10.49
N VAL A 269 8.82 21.08 9.53
CA VAL A 269 9.08 22.46 9.09
C VAL A 269 7.87 23.02 8.34
N ASP A 270 7.23 24.05 8.91
CA ASP A 270 6.30 24.90 8.18
C ASP A 270 7.03 25.52 6.99
N ARG A 271 6.44 25.39 5.79
CA ARG A 271 6.91 26.08 4.57
C ARG A 271 6.29 27.44 4.46
#